data_AF-D5BMB6-F1
#
_entry.id   AF-D5BMB6-F1
#
_cell.length_a   1.000
_cell.length_b   1.000
_cell.length_c   1.000
_cell.angle_alpha   90.00
_cell.angle_beta   90.00
_cell.angle_gamma   90.00
#
_symmetry.space_group_name_H-M   'P 1'
#
loop_
_entity.id
_entity.type
_entity.pdbx_description
1 polymer ?
#
loop_
_entity_poly.entity_id
_entity_poly.type
_entity_poly.pdbx_seq_one_letter_code
_entity_poly.pdbx_strand_id
1 'polypeptide(L)'
;MIGPDKDIKFPLENYDRLCFLKNVVKNPNIIVGDYTYYDDFENIENFEKNVKYHFNFVDDKLIIGKFCMIASDVKFIMNGANHLTDSLSTYPFAIFGKGWENAMDGKNYPKKGNINIGNDVWIGYNAEII
;
A
#
# COMPACT_ATOMS: atom_id res chain seq x y z
N MET A 1 4.71 17.64 27.65
CA MET A 1 3.35 17.08 27.43
C MET A 1 3.48 15.56 27.42
N ILE A 2 2.55 14.82 28.01
CA ILE A 2 2.51 13.35 27.93
C ILE A 2 1.59 13.03 26.75
N GLY A 3 2.15 12.50 25.66
CA GLY A 3 1.38 12.05 24.49
C GLY A 3 0.89 10.60 24.66
N PRO A 4 0.06 10.09 23.73
CA PRO A 4 -0.33 8.68 23.73
C PRO A 4 0.89 7.77 23.54
N ASP A 5 0.82 6.55 24.04
CA ASP A 5 1.81 5.53 23.74
C ASP A 5 1.70 5.15 22.25
N LYS A 6 2.81 5.26 21.53
CA LYS A 6 2.88 4.94 20.09
C LYS A 6 2.65 3.46 19.79
N ASP A 7 2.82 2.58 20.77
CA ASP A 7 2.78 1.12 20.58
C ASP A 7 1.38 0.53 20.88
N ILE A 8 0.39 1.35 21.23
CA ILE A 8 -1.01 0.93 21.37
C ILE A 8 -1.73 0.89 20.02
N LYS A 9 -2.63 -0.07 19.84
CA LYS A 9 -3.42 -0.21 18.60
C LYS A 9 -4.43 0.92 18.44
N PHE A 10 -5.23 1.18 19.48
CA PHE A 10 -6.32 2.16 19.46
C PHE A 10 -6.01 3.29 20.45
N PRO A 11 -5.62 4.48 19.96
CA PRO A 11 -5.26 5.59 20.85
C PRO A 11 -6.45 6.37 21.41
N LEU A 12 -7.65 6.14 20.88
CA LEU A 12 -8.89 6.77 21.33
C LEU A 12 -9.71 5.78 22.17
N GLU A 13 -10.10 6.19 23.36
CA GLU A 13 -10.94 5.36 24.24
C GLU A 13 -12.32 5.15 23.61
N ASN A 14 -12.83 3.91 23.61
CA ASN A 14 -14.12 3.54 23.04
C ASN A 14 -14.29 3.85 21.53
N TYR A 15 -13.19 3.94 20.77
CA TYR A 15 -13.23 4.17 19.33
C TYR A 15 -12.24 3.25 18.60
N ASP A 16 -12.77 2.30 17.82
CA ASP A 16 -12.01 1.22 17.17
C ASP A 16 -11.86 1.39 15.65
N ARG A 17 -12.36 2.49 15.10
CA ARG A 17 -12.25 2.84 13.68
C ARG A 17 -11.00 3.64 13.32
N LEU A 18 -10.29 4.16 14.32
CA LEU A 18 -9.01 4.83 14.17
C LEU A 18 -7.92 4.07 14.92
N CYS A 19 -6.82 3.74 14.25
CA CYS A 19 -5.69 3.04 14.85
C CYS A 19 -4.36 3.75 14.57
N PHE A 20 -3.35 3.49 15.40
CA PHE A 20 -1.96 3.71 14.98
C PHE A 20 -1.57 2.59 14.02
N LEU A 21 -1.38 2.98 12.77
CA LEU A 21 -1.36 2.06 11.64
C LEU A 21 -0.22 1.04 11.72
N LYS A 22 0.95 1.45 12.22
CA LYS A 22 2.11 0.56 12.40
C LYS A 22 1.83 -0.67 13.27
N ASN A 23 0.83 -0.60 14.17
CA ASN A 23 0.48 -1.67 15.10
C ASN A 23 -0.59 -2.62 14.52
N VAL A 24 -1.02 -2.39 13.28
CA VAL A 24 -2.07 -3.15 12.58
C VAL A 24 -1.56 -3.82 11.31
N VAL A 25 -0.64 -3.16 10.60
CA VAL A 25 0.03 -3.68 9.41
C VAL A 25 0.76 -4.98 9.74
N LYS A 26 0.60 -5.98 8.88
CA LYS A 26 1.21 -7.32 8.97
C LYS A 26 2.21 -7.57 7.83
N ASN A 27 2.01 -6.93 6.68
CA ASN A 27 2.88 -7.10 5.52
C ASN A 27 4.25 -6.43 5.78
N PRO A 28 5.37 -7.18 5.75
CA PRO A 28 6.70 -6.64 6.03
C PRO A 28 7.21 -5.64 4.99
N ASN A 29 6.59 -5.58 3.81
CA ASN A 29 6.92 -4.60 2.75
C ASN A 29 6.14 -3.28 2.91
N ILE A 30 5.31 -3.16 3.94
CA ILE A 30 4.65 -1.92 4.34
C ILE A 30 5.33 -1.43 5.62
N ILE A 31 5.97 -0.27 5.55
CA ILE A 31 6.74 0.31 6.64
C ILE A 31 6.06 1.61 7.06
N VAL A 32 5.67 1.71 8.33
CA VAL A 32 4.90 2.84 8.84
C VAL A 32 5.59 3.45 10.06
N GLY A 33 5.75 4.77 10.04
CA GLY A 33 6.33 5.53 11.14
C GLY A 33 5.41 5.64 12.36
N ASP A 34 6.01 5.93 13.51
CA ASP A 34 5.28 6.19 14.75
C ASP A 34 4.22 7.28 14.60
N TYR A 35 3.12 7.14 15.35
CA TYR A 35 2.00 8.09 15.43
C TYR A 35 1.21 8.32 14.15
N THR A 36 1.60 7.72 13.03
CA THR A 36 0.76 7.71 11.82
C THR A 36 -0.50 6.90 12.09
N TYR A 37 -1.65 7.53 11.85
CA TYR A 37 -2.95 6.90 12.06
C TYR A 37 -3.66 6.60 10.74
N TYR A 38 -4.52 5.60 10.81
CA TYR A 38 -5.51 5.29 9.78
C TYR A 38 -6.89 5.32 10.42
N ASP A 39 -7.83 5.98 9.77
CA ASP A 39 -9.25 6.00 10.12
C ASP A 39 -10.05 5.34 9.00
N ASP A 40 -10.97 4.43 9.33
CA ASP A 40 -11.79 3.71 8.36
C ASP A 40 -13.26 3.68 8.79
N PHE A 41 -14.18 3.96 7.87
CA PHE A 41 -15.60 3.98 8.20
C PHE A 41 -16.16 2.60 8.60
N GLU A 42 -15.55 1.52 8.11
CA GLU A 42 -16.00 0.15 8.32
C GLU A 42 -15.04 -0.67 9.20
N ASN A 43 -13.77 -0.76 8.84
CA ASN A 43 -12.78 -1.60 9.51
C ASN A 43 -11.34 -1.18 9.18
N ILE A 44 -10.52 -0.90 10.19
CA ILE A 44 -9.10 -0.56 10.06
C ILE A 44 -8.24 -1.61 9.31
N GLU A 45 -8.64 -2.89 9.30
CA GLU A 45 -7.94 -3.95 8.56
C GLU A 45 -8.12 -3.79 7.03
N ASN A 46 -9.00 -2.89 6.58
CA ASN A 46 -9.13 -2.52 5.17
C ASN A 46 -7.91 -1.77 4.63
N PHE A 47 -7.05 -1.20 5.49
CA PHE A 47 -5.84 -0.52 5.03
C PHE A 47 -5.01 -1.41 4.09
N GLU A 48 -4.66 -2.63 4.52
CA GLU A 48 -3.86 -3.55 3.69
C GLU A 48 -4.63 -4.02 2.46
N LYS A 49 -5.96 -4.14 2.55
CA LYS A 49 -6.79 -4.42 1.37
C LYS A 49 -6.73 -3.29 0.36
N ASN A 50 -6.49 -2.05 0.79
CA ASN A 50 -6.37 -0.87 -0.07
C ASN A 50 -4.94 -0.63 -0.60
N VAL A 51 -3.97 -1.45 -0.17
CA VAL A 51 -2.67 -1.57 -0.84
C VAL A 51 -2.79 -2.62 -1.95
N LYS A 52 -3.04 -2.15 -3.18
CA LYS A 52 -3.39 -2.99 -4.32
C LYS A 52 -2.15 -3.42 -5.10
N TYR A 53 -2.21 -4.63 -5.65
CA TYR A 53 -1.17 -5.20 -6.53
C TYR A 53 0.23 -5.27 -5.90
N HIS A 54 0.29 -5.40 -4.57
CA HIS A 54 1.54 -5.53 -3.82
C HIS A 54 1.94 -6.99 -3.72
N PHE A 55 2.67 -7.48 -4.71
CA PHE A 55 3.09 -8.88 -4.75
C PHE A 55 4.54 -9.05 -4.28
N ASN A 56 4.80 -10.06 -3.45
CA ASN A 56 6.12 -10.31 -2.88
C ASN A 56 7.25 -10.45 -3.91
N PHE A 57 6.95 -10.94 -5.12
CA PHE A 57 7.94 -11.13 -6.19
C PHE A 57 8.33 -9.84 -6.93
N VAL A 58 7.61 -8.72 -6.70
CA VAL A 58 7.92 -7.43 -7.34
C VAL A 58 9.02 -6.68 -6.59
N ASP A 59 9.17 -6.96 -5.29
CA ASP A 59 10.18 -6.38 -4.39
C ASP A 59 10.10 -4.85 -4.27
N ASP A 60 8.88 -4.30 -4.28
CA ASP A 60 8.59 -2.91 -3.97
C ASP A 60 8.00 -2.74 -2.56
N LYS A 61 8.11 -1.53 -2.02
CA LYS A 61 7.67 -1.19 -0.66
C LYS A 61 6.74 0.01 -0.65
N LEU A 62 5.81 -0.01 0.29
CA LEU A 62 5.03 1.16 0.70
C LEU A 62 5.65 1.70 1.99
N ILE A 63 6.21 2.89 1.94
CA ILE A 63 6.90 3.52 3.07
C ILE A 63 6.14 4.78 3.43
N ILE A 64 5.68 4.86 4.68
CA ILE A 64 4.92 5.98 5.21
C ILE A 64 5.65 6.50 6.45
N GLY A 65 5.93 7.81 6.46
CA GLY A 65 6.59 8.47 7.58
C GLY A 65 5.75 8.52 8.86
N LYS A 66 6.20 9.37 9.78
CA LYS A 66 5.59 9.60 11.09
C LYS A 66 4.52 10.69 11.03
N PHE A 67 3.59 10.65 11.97
CA PHE A 67 2.55 11.68 12.15
C PHE A 67 1.70 11.93 10.90
N CYS A 68 1.53 10.93 10.04
CA CYS A 68 0.63 11.05 8.89
C CYS A 68 -0.82 10.78 9.31
N MET A 69 -1.73 11.39 8.56
CA MET A 69 -3.17 11.28 8.74
C MET A 69 -3.76 10.63 7.50
N ILE A 70 -4.17 9.37 7.61
CA ILE A 70 -4.68 8.60 6.47
C ILE A 70 -6.18 8.38 6.68
N ALA A 71 -6.98 8.99 5.80
CA ALA A 71 -8.43 8.82 5.84
C ALA A 71 -8.89 7.49 5.21
N SER A 72 -10.17 7.18 5.41
CA SER A 72 -10.82 5.97 4.88
C SER A 72 -10.66 5.89 3.36
N ASP A 73 -10.59 4.67 2.84
CA ASP A 73 -10.58 4.33 1.41
C ASP A 73 -9.42 4.88 0.57
N VAL A 74 -8.36 5.39 1.21
CA VAL A 74 -7.09 5.72 0.52
C VAL A 74 -6.50 4.46 -0.08
N LYS A 75 -6.18 4.50 -1.37
CA LYS A 75 -5.61 3.36 -2.13
C LYS A 75 -4.19 3.66 -2.57
N PHE A 76 -3.34 2.65 -2.45
CA PHE A 76 -1.96 2.64 -2.94
C PHE A 76 -1.86 1.60 -4.05
N ILE A 77 -1.55 2.02 -5.27
CA ILE A 77 -1.42 1.13 -6.43
C ILE A 77 0.05 0.80 -6.63
N MET A 78 0.44 -0.41 -6.26
CA MET A 78 1.82 -0.88 -6.30
C MET A 78 2.21 -1.38 -7.71
N ASN A 79 3.50 -1.70 -7.91
CA ASN A 79 4.04 -1.97 -9.25
C ASN A 79 3.50 -3.24 -9.90
N GLY A 80 2.89 -4.17 -9.15
CA GLY A 80 2.26 -5.37 -9.72
C GLY A 80 1.08 -5.07 -10.65
N ALA A 81 0.58 -3.83 -10.67
CA ALA A 81 -0.46 -3.38 -11.59
C ALA A 81 0.06 -3.09 -13.01
N ASN A 82 1.38 -2.97 -13.17
CA ASN A 82 1.97 -2.50 -14.42
C ASN A 82 1.93 -3.59 -15.50
N HIS A 83 1.49 -3.19 -16.70
CA HIS A 83 1.59 -4.01 -17.90
C HIS A 83 2.89 -3.73 -18.65
N LEU A 84 3.35 -4.71 -19.42
CA LEU A 84 4.48 -4.55 -20.33
C LEU A 84 4.14 -3.49 -21.40
N THR A 85 4.91 -2.42 -21.46
CA THR A 85 4.67 -1.29 -22.39
C THR A 85 5.64 -1.26 -23.56
N ASP A 86 6.83 -1.85 -23.43
CA ASP A 86 7.82 -1.99 -24.50
C ASP A 86 7.57 -3.28 -25.30
N SER A 87 6.46 -3.29 -26.05
CA SER A 87 5.96 -4.43 -26.80
C SER A 87 4.93 -3.98 -27.82
N LEU A 88 4.61 -4.84 -28.81
CA LEU A 88 3.53 -4.59 -29.77
C LEU A 88 2.15 -4.48 -29.09
N SER A 89 1.98 -5.11 -27.93
CA SER A 89 0.74 -5.09 -27.14
C SER A 89 1.04 -5.14 -25.64
N THR A 90 0.17 -4.51 -24.86
CA THR A 90 0.15 -4.56 -23.39
C THR A 90 -0.65 -5.73 -22.84
N TYR A 91 -1.31 -6.53 -23.68
CA TYR A 91 -2.11 -7.67 -23.24
C TYR A 91 -1.20 -8.74 -22.60
N PRO A 92 -1.54 -9.26 -21.40
CA PRO A 92 -0.64 -10.11 -20.63
C PRO A 92 -0.73 -11.57 -21.08
N PHE A 93 -0.41 -11.88 -22.34
CA PHE A 93 -0.55 -13.23 -22.92
C PHE A 93 -0.03 -14.35 -22.03
N ALA A 94 1.14 -14.15 -21.40
CA ALA A 94 1.81 -15.15 -20.56
C ALA A 94 0.95 -15.68 -19.41
N ILE A 95 0.04 -14.88 -18.84
CA ILE A 95 -0.78 -15.32 -17.70
C ILE A 95 -1.83 -16.37 -18.07
N PHE A 96 -2.17 -16.48 -19.35
CA PHE A 96 -3.20 -17.42 -19.83
C PHE A 96 -2.65 -18.79 -20.21
N GLY A 97 -1.31 -18.92 -20.31
CA GLY A 97 -0.63 -20.16 -20.68
C GLY A 97 -1.06 -20.72 -22.04
N LYS A 98 -1.07 -22.06 -22.17
CA LYS A 98 -1.51 -22.80 -23.37
C LYS A 98 -0.68 -22.47 -24.63
N GLY A 99 0.63 -22.38 -24.48
CA GLY A 99 1.57 -22.02 -25.53
C GLY A 99 1.93 -20.53 -25.54
N TRP A 100 1.33 -19.73 -24.66
CA TRP A 100 1.66 -18.30 -24.50
C TRP A 100 2.52 -17.99 -23.29
N GLU A 101 2.80 -18.96 -22.41
CA GLU A 101 3.57 -18.79 -21.17
C GLU A 101 4.93 -18.09 -21.39
N ASN A 102 5.58 -18.31 -22.53
CA ASN A 102 6.88 -17.75 -22.89
C ASN A 102 6.80 -16.35 -23.53
N ALA A 103 5.61 -15.72 -23.58
CA ALA A 103 5.44 -14.39 -24.20
C ALA A 103 6.22 -13.26 -23.49
N MET A 104 6.68 -13.52 -22.26
CA MET A 104 7.52 -12.64 -21.44
C MET A 104 9.02 -12.96 -21.51
N ASP A 105 9.45 -13.96 -22.29
CA ASP A 105 10.86 -14.34 -22.39
C ASP A 105 11.72 -13.14 -22.82
N GLY A 106 12.75 -12.85 -22.02
CA GLY A 106 13.66 -11.72 -22.25
C GLY A 106 13.06 -10.33 -21.97
N LYS A 107 11.86 -10.24 -21.40
CA LYS A 107 11.17 -8.97 -21.10
C LYS A 107 10.94 -8.81 -19.60
N ASN A 108 10.78 -7.57 -19.17
CA ASN A 108 10.46 -7.23 -17.78
C ASN A 108 9.31 -6.22 -17.73
N TYR A 109 8.46 -6.34 -16.71
CA TYR A 109 7.46 -5.32 -16.43
C TYR A 109 8.12 -4.01 -16.01
N PRO A 110 7.57 -2.84 -16.41
CA PRO A 110 8.09 -1.57 -15.95
C PRO A 110 7.85 -1.42 -14.44
N LYS A 111 8.81 -0.83 -13.74
CA LYS A 111 8.74 -0.52 -12.30
C LYS A 111 9.02 0.97 -12.08
N LYS A 112 8.23 1.60 -11.23
CA LYS A 112 8.40 2.99 -10.74
C LYS A 112 9.13 3.07 -9.40
N GLY A 113 9.34 1.92 -8.74
CA GLY A 113 9.98 1.84 -7.43
C GLY A 113 8.98 1.95 -6.27
N ASN A 114 9.48 2.25 -5.08
CA ASN A 114 8.68 2.31 -3.86
C ASN A 114 7.76 3.53 -3.84
N ILE A 115 6.59 3.39 -3.21
CA ILE A 115 5.82 4.56 -2.77
C ILE A 115 6.42 5.07 -1.47
N ASN A 116 6.78 6.35 -1.44
CA ASN A 116 7.37 7.02 -0.28
C ASN A 116 6.51 8.22 0.11
N ILE A 117 5.77 8.09 1.22
CA ILE A 117 5.07 9.18 1.88
C ILE A 117 5.97 9.69 3.01
N GLY A 118 6.20 11.01 3.02
CA GLY A 118 7.01 11.68 4.05
C GLY A 118 6.37 11.67 5.44
N ASN A 119 6.86 12.54 6.32
CA ASN A 119 6.25 12.77 7.63
C ASN A 119 5.23 13.91 7.53
N ASP A 120 4.26 13.94 8.45
CA ASP A 120 3.28 15.03 8.57
C ASP A 120 2.45 15.25 7.29
N VAL A 121 2.08 14.16 6.63
CA VAL A 121 1.26 14.18 5.42
C VAL A 121 -0.17 13.81 5.76
N TRP A 122 -1.11 14.67 5.35
CA TRP A 122 -2.52 14.34 5.35
C TRP A 122 -2.95 13.81 3.97
N ILE A 123 -3.56 12.62 3.96
CA ILE A 123 -4.12 12.01 2.75
C ILE A 123 -5.64 11.93 2.94
N GLY A 124 -6.35 12.67 2.07
CA GLY A 124 -7.80 12.80 2.13
C GLY A 124 -8.56 11.53 1.74
N TYR A 125 -9.84 11.51 2.11
CA TYR A 125 -10.75 10.41 1.85
C TYR A 125 -10.73 9.95 0.38
N ASN A 126 -10.64 8.63 0.17
CA ASN A 126 -10.72 7.99 -1.13
C ASN A 126 -9.66 8.45 -2.15
N ALA A 127 -8.56 9.05 -1.70
CA ALA A 127 -7.43 9.38 -2.57
C ALA A 127 -6.77 8.12 -3.16
N GLU A 128 -6.18 8.26 -4.34
CA GLU A 128 -5.45 7.18 -5.02
C GLU A 128 -4.03 7.64 -5.35
N ILE A 129 -3.05 6.84 -4.96
CA ILE A 129 -1.61 7.10 -5.14
C ILE A 129 -1.03 5.99 -6.04
N ILE A 130 -0.40 6.39 -7.17
CA ILE A 130 0.00 5.52 -8.29
C ILE A 130 1.42 5.77 -8.81
#